data_AF-A0A5C5ZUS7-F1
#
_entry.id   AF-A0A5C5ZUS7-F1
#
_cell.length_a   1.000
_cell.length_b   1.000
_cell.length_c   1.000
_cell.angle_alpha   90.00
_cell.angle_beta   90.00
_cell.angle_gamma   90.00
#
_symmetry.space_group_name_H-M   'P 1'
#
loop_
_entity.id
_entity.type
_entity.pdbx_description
1 polymer ?
#
loop_
_entity_poly.entity_id
_entity_poly.type
_entity_poly.pdbx_seq_one_letter_code
_entity_poly.pdbx_strand_id
1 'polypeptide(L)' 'MPRRFGLAEENSHREYEIRRLLIGNHLALDTIDDETCSVHVIGFRPSRRLPRPNDLPEVD' A
#
# COMPACT_ATOMS: atom_id res chain seq x y z
N MET A 1 7.05 -15.95 -7.47
CA MET A 1 7.19 -15.04 -6.30
C MET A 1 6.82 -13.63 -6.75
N PRO A 2 6.02 -12.87 -5.99
CA PRO A 2 5.91 -11.44 -6.24
C PRO A 2 7.27 -10.80 -5.98
N ARG A 3 7.83 -10.10 -6.97
CA ARG A 3 9.08 -9.34 -6.79
C ARG A 3 8.72 -8.04 -6.10
N ARG A 4 9.42 -7.71 -5.01
CA ARG A 4 9.32 -6.41 -4.36
C ARG A 4 10.12 -5.42 -5.16
N PHE A 5 9.48 -4.35 -5.59
CA PHE A 5 10.16 -3.16 -6.08
C PHE A 5 10.27 -2.19 -4.89
N GLY A 6 11.43 -1.53 -4.77
CA GLY A 6 11.55 -0.39 -3.86
C GLY A 6 10.54 0.68 -4.22
N LEU A 7 10.18 1.52 -3.26
CA LEU A 7 9.42 2.73 -3.56
C LEU A 7 10.25 3.59 -4.53
N ALA A 8 9.59 4.21 -5.50
CA ALA A 8 10.24 5.11 -6.43
C ALA A 8 10.84 6.30 -5.66
N GLU A 9 11.91 6.91 -6.15
CA GLU A 9 12.57 8.04 -5.47
C GLU A 9 11.62 9.24 -5.32
N GLU A 10 10.73 9.40 -6.29
CA GLU A 10 9.63 10.36 -6.35
C GLU A 10 8.69 10.28 -5.15
N ASN A 11 8.67 9.13 -4.45
CA ASN A 11 7.86 8.90 -3.27
C ASN A 11 8.23 9.77 -2.07
N SER A 12 9.46 10.30 -2.03
CA SER A 12 9.95 11.21 -0.99
C SER A 12 9.46 12.65 -1.17
N HIS A 13 8.92 12.98 -2.34
CA HIS A 13 8.55 14.34 -2.73
C HIS A 13 7.05 14.62 -2.67
N ARG A 14 6.23 13.62 -2.38
CA ARG A 14 4.76 13.75 -2.35
C ARG A 14 4.24 13.31 -0.99
N GLU A 15 3.62 14.22 -0.24
CA GLU A 15 2.84 13.85 0.93
C GLU A 15 1.60 13.10 0.45
N TYR A 16 1.55 11.80 0.67
CA TYR A 16 0.34 11.03 0.43
C TYR A 16 0.07 10.10 1.62
N GLU A 17 -1.18 10.09 2.05
CA GLU A 17 -1.64 9.20 3.12
C GLU A 17 -1.98 7.84 2.49
N ILE A 18 -1.34 6.77 2.96
CA ILE A 18 -1.75 5.41 2.60
C ILE A 18 -2.91 5.01 3.51
N ARG A 19 -4.06 4.80 2.90
CA ARG A 19 -5.28 4.36 3.55
C ARG A 19 -5.43 2.85 3.46
N ARG A 20 -6.20 2.32 4.41
CA ARG A 20 -6.55 0.90 4.50
C ARG A 20 -8.06 0.75 4.40
N LEU A 21 -8.50 -0.07 3.44
CA LEU A 21 -9.89 -0.46 3.32
C LEU A 21 -10.03 -2.00 3.35
N LEU A 22 -10.97 -2.50 4.16
CA LEU A 22 -11.33 -3.91 4.19
C LEU A 22 -12.58 -4.14 3.34
N ILE A 23 -12.46 -4.93 2.29
CA ILE A 23 -13.56 -5.29 1.38
C ILE A 23 -13.77 -6.79 1.47
N GLY A 24 -14.73 -7.21 2.29
CA GLY A 24 -14.94 -8.61 2.64
C GLY A 24 -13.67 -9.25 3.23
N ASN A 25 -13.15 -10.27 2.57
CA ASN A 25 -11.90 -10.96 2.95
C ASN A 25 -10.65 -10.40 2.26
N HIS A 26 -10.68 -9.15 1.79
CA HIS A 26 -9.56 -8.51 1.12
C HIS A 26 -9.19 -7.19 1.80
N LEU A 27 -7.90 -6.90 1.78
CA LEU A 27 -7.27 -5.67 2.19
C LEU A 27 -6.87 -4.90 0.93
N ALA A 28 -7.47 -3.73 0.75
CA ALA A 28 -7.03 -2.73 -0.20
C ALA A 28 -6.15 -1.70 0.53
N LEU A 29 -5.04 -1.35 -0.11
CA LEU A 29 -4.21 -0.20 0.24
C LEU A 29 -4.36 0.80 -0.90
N ASP A 30 -4.74 2.01 -0.55
CA ASP A 30 -5.06 3.05 -1.51
C ASP A 30 -4.56 4.41 -1.01
N THR A 31 -4.50 5.37 -1.91
CA THR A 31 -4.29 6.78 -1.57
C THR A 31 -5.21 7.63 -2.43
N ILE A 32 -5.57 8.80 -1.91
CA ILE A 32 -6.41 9.76 -2.62
C ILE A 32 -5.53 10.93 -3.07
N ASP A 33 -5.63 11.25 -4.35
CA ASP A 33 -5.10 12.48 -4.90
C ASP A 33 -6.26 13.46 -5.07
N ASP A 34 -6.35 14.41 -4.14
CA ASP A 34 -7.42 15.41 -4.10
C ASP A 34 -7.30 16.43 -5.25
N GLU A 35 -6.10 16.65 -5.81
CA GLU A 35 -5.91 17.58 -6.93
C GLU A 35 -6.52 17.02 -8.22
N THR A 36 -6.39 15.70 -8.42
CA THR A 36 -6.91 15.01 -9.60
C THR A 36 -8.25 14.32 -9.34
N CYS A 37 -8.81 14.47 -8.13
CA CYS A 37 -10.02 13.78 -7.67
C CYS A 37 -9.98 12.28 -7.94
N SER A 38 -8.84 11.63 -7.71
CA SER A 38 -8.61 10.24 -8.09
C SER A 38 -8.18 9.37 -6.90
N VAL A 39 -8.55 8.09 -6.98
CA VAL A 39 -8.15 7.08 -5.99
C VAL A 39 -7.17 6.13 -6.66
N HIS A 40 -5.97 6.05 -6.09
CA HIS A 40 -4.92 5.16 -6.55
C HIS A 40 -4.86 3.91 -5.67
N VAL A 41 -5.17 2.75 -6.24
CA VAL A 41 -5.02 1.47 -5.54
C VAL A 41 -3.58 1.01 -5.65
N ILE A 42 -2.87 1.06 -4.52
CA ILE A 42 -1.46 0.68 -4.38
C ILE A 42 -1.33 -0.85 -4.26
N GLY A 43 -2.30 -1.50 -3.60
CA GLY A 43 -2.29 -2.95 -3.48
C GLY A 43 -3.63 -3.54 -3.07
N PHE A 44 -3.92 -4.73 -3.59
CA PHE A 44 -5.12 -5.49 -3.26
C PHE A 44 -4.75 -6.93 -2.93
N ARG A 45 -5.01 -7.38 -1.71
CA ARG A 45 -4.60 -8.72 -1.26
C ARG A 45 -5.61 -9.37 -0.32
N PRO A 46 -5.70 -10.70 -0.25
CA PRO A 46 -6.52 -11.39 0.74
C PRO A 46 -6.11 -11.00 2.18
N SER A 47 -7.08 -10.60 3.02
CA SER A 47 -6.84 -10.17 4.41
C SER A 47 -6.40 -11.32 5.33
N ARG A 48 -6.66 -12.57 4.93
CA ARG A 48 -6.26 -13.79 5.65
C ARG A 48 -4.74 -14.06 5.61
N ARG A 49 -4.00 -13.39 4.72
CA ARG A 49 -2.54 -13.32 4.77
C ARG A 49 -2.15 -11.99 5.41
N LEU A 50 -2.14 -11.94 6.73
CA LEU A 50 -1.35 -10.93 7.43
C LEU A 50 0.10 -11.05 6.93
N PRO A 51 0.83 -9.93 6.74
CA PRO A 51 2.26 -10.00 6.46
C PRO A 51 2.90 -10.84 7.54
N ARG A 52 3.69 -11.86 7.18
CA ARG A 52 4.48 -12.56 8.19
C ARG A 52 5.45 -11.53 8.79
N PRO A 53 5.88 -11.69 10.04
CA PRO A 53 6.87 -10.77 10.63
C PRO A 53 8.08 -10.53 9.71
N ASN A 54 8.55 -11.59 9.03
CA ASN A 54 9.66 -11.54 8.07
C ASN A 54 9.31 -10.87 6.72
N ASP A 55 8.04 -10.53 6.49
CA ASP A 55 7.58 -9.77 5.33
C ASP A 55 7.52 -8.26 5.63
N LEU A 56 7.59 -7.82 6.89
CA LEU A 56 7.65 -6.40 7.23
C LEU A 56 9.12 -5.94 7.20
N PRO A 57 9.42 -4.72 6.74
CA PRO A 57 10.77 -4.18 6.83
C PRO A 57 11.19 -4.08 8.30
N GLU A 58 12.47 -4.36 8.58
CA GLU A 58 13.06 -4.05 9.88
C GLU A 58 12.95 -2.53 10.08
N VAL A 59 12.46 -2.14 11.25
CA VAL A 59 12.36 -0.73 11.65
C VAL A 59 13.73 -0.36 12.20
N ASP A 60 14.47 0.47 11.47
CA ASP A 60 15.64 1.19 11.99
C ASP A 60 15.22 2.33 12.93
#